data_AF-N8UH14-F1
#
_entry.id   AF-N8UH14-F1
#
_cell.length_a   1.000
_cell.length_b   1.000
_cell.length_c   1.000
_cell.angle_alpha   90.00
_cell.angle_beta   90.00
_cell.angle_gamma   90.00
#
_symmetry.space_group_name_H-M   'P 1'
#
loop_
_entity.id
_entity.type
_entity.pdbx_description
1 polymer ?
#
loop_
_entity_poly.entity_id
_entity_poly.type
_entity_poly.pdbx_seq_one_letter_code
_entity_poly.pdbx_strand_id
1 'polypeptide(L)' 'MGVLMKVSILAIGMILAMSTFVGCSSAQPMWRKAGITPFDMNSTLAKCRYEVRAAKVEQNERNAMVSDCMESQGFRYTNY' A
#
# COMPACT_ATOMS: atom_id res chain seq x y z
N MET A 1 -8.13 50.30 20.81
CA MET A 1 -8.70 49.28 19.90
C MET A 1 -7.70 48.72 18.86
N GLY A 2 -6.46 49.22 18.76
CA GLY A 2 -5.49 48.75 17.75
C GLY A 2 -4.67 47.49 18.11
N VAL A 3 -4.62 47.10 19.39
CA VAL A 3 -3.84 45.93 19.85
C VAL A 3 -4.60 44.62 19.61
N LEU A 4 -5.91 44.59 19.87
CA LEU A 4 -6.77 43.42 19.63
C LEU A 4 -6.80 42.99 18.15
N MET A 5 -6.85 43.94 17.21
CA MET A 5 -6.89 43.63 15.77
C MET A 5 -5.59 42.97 15.28
N LYS A 6 -4.44 43.38 15.82
CA LYS A 6 -3.12 42.80 15.48
C LYS A 6 -2.96 41.38 16.05
N VAL A 7 -3.50 41.12 17.24
CA VAL A 7 -3.50 39.80 17.88
C VAL A 7 -4.36 38.79 17.09
N SER A 8 -5.50 39.22 16.55
CA SER A 8 -6.34 38.38 15.69
C SER A 8 -5.65 37.98 14.38
N ILE A 9 -4.90 38.90 13.74
CA ILE A 9 -4.19 38.61 12.48
C ILE A 9 -3.05 37.60 12.70
N LEU A 10 -2.31 37.73 13.81
CA LEU A 10 -1.24 36.80 14.19
C LEU A 10 -1.79 35.41 14.55
N ALA A 11 -2.95 35.32 15.20
CA ALA A 11 -3.60 34.06 15.53
C ALA A 11 -4.08 33.30 14.28
N ILE A 12 -4.60 34.00 13.27
CA ILE A 12 -5.07 33.39 12.02
C ILE A 12 -3.90 32.83 11.19
N GLY A 13 -2.77 33.53 11.17
CA GLY A 13 -1.56 33.05 10.48
C GLY A 13 -0.98 31.76 11.05
N MET A 14 -1.14 31.53 12.36
CA MET A 14 -0.63 30.33 13.04
C MET A 14 -1.50 29.08 12.79
N ILE A 15 -2.81 29.27 12.53
CA ILE A 15 -3.75 28.17 12.27
C ILE A 15 -3.59 27.63 10.84
N LEU A 16 -3.26 28.49 9.87
CA LEU A 16 -3.02 28.09 8.48
C LEU A 16 -1.76 27.20 8.31
N ALA A 17 -0.74 27.38 9.17
CA ALA A 17 0.51 26.62 9.09
C ALA A 17 0.41 25.15 9.52
N MET A 18 -0.68 24.74 10.18
CA MET A 18 -0.85 23.34 10.63
C MET A 18 -1.63 22.45 9.65
N SER A 19 -2.10 22.99 8.53
CA SER A 19 -3.02 22.28 7.64
C SER A 19 -2.35 21.48 6.51
N THR A 20 -1.01 21.44 6.43
CA THR A 20 -0.28 20.80 5.31
C THR A 20 0.49 19.53 5.68
N PHE A 21 0.06 18.77 6.70
CA PHE A 21 0.49 17.38 6.86
C PHE A 21 -0.55 16.43 6.27
N VAL A 22 -0.70 16.46 4.94
CA VAL A 22 -1.32 15.34 4.22
C VAL A 22 -0.28 14.23 4.22
N GLY A 23 -0.41 13.31 5.17
CA GLY A 23 0.48 12.17 5.29
C GLY A 23 0.49 11.37 3.99
N CYS A 24 1.62 11.43 3.28
CA CYS A 24 1.93 10.49 2.23
C CYS A 24 2.18 9.14 2.93
N SER A 25 1.11 8.39 3.17
CA SER A 25 1.22 6.99 3.56
C SER A 25 1.72 6.26 2.33
N SER A 26 3.04 6.09 2.22
CA SER A 26 3.65 5.17 1.27
C SER A 26 3.04 3.80 1.54
N ALA A 27 2.13 3.36 0.69
CA ALA A 27 1.53 2.06 0.85
C ALA A 27 2.61 1.04 0.49
N GLN A 28 2.98 0.21 1.46
CA GLN A 28 3.94 -0.84 1.18
C GLN A 28 3.41 -1.73 0.04
N PRO A 29 4.29 -2.14 -0.88
CA PRO A 29 3.89 -2.93 -2.02
C PRO A 29 3.32 -4.26 -1.55
N MET A 30 2.04 -4.48 -1.88
CA MET A 30 1.27 -5.61 -1.40
C MET A 30 0.35 -6.11 -2.52
N TRP A 31 0.12 -7.43 -2.54
CA TRP A 31 -0.88 -8.06 -3.39
C TRP A 31 -2.29 -7.64 -2.93
N ARG A 32 -3.05 -7.03 -3.84
CA ARG A 32 -4.42 -6.55 -3.57
C ARG A 32 -5.40 -7.15 -4.56
N LYS A 33 -6.59 -7.48 -4.07
CA LYS A 33 -7.76 -7.87 -4.85
C LYS A 33 -9.01 -7.35 -4.14
N ALA A 34 -9.97 -6.80 -4.89
CA ALA A 34 -11.18 -6.23 -4.30
C ALA A 34 -12.01 -7.31 -3.60
N GLY A 35 -12.50 -7.02 -2.40
CA GLY A 35 -13.34 -7.94 -1.61
C GLY A 35 -12.62 -9.12 -0.96
N ILE A 36 -11.28 -9.13 -0.95
CA ILE A 36 -10.48 -10.21 -0.39
C ILE A 36 -9.76 -9.76 0.87
N THR A 37 -9.80 -10.59 1.92
CA THR A 37 -9.10 -10.31 3.16
C THR A 37 -7.59 -10.54 3.02
N PRO A 38 -6.73 -9.88 3.83
CA PRO A 38 -5.30 -10.17 3.82
C PRO A 38 -4.96 -11.63 4.16
N PHE A 39 -5.82 -12.32 4.91
CA PHE A 39 -5.67 -13.75 5.21
C PHE A 39 -5.86 -14.64 3.98
N ASP A 40 -6.90 -14.35 3.19
CA ASP A 40 -7.17 -15.05 1.94
C ASP A 40 -6.08 -14.80 0.90
N MET A 41 -5.56 -13.57 0.83
CA MET A 41 -4.41 -13.22 0.01
C MET A 41 -3.18 -14.06 0.39
N ASN A 42 -2.88 -14.18 1.69
CA ASN A 42 -1.73 -14.96 2.14
C ASN A 42 -1.90 -16.46 1.86
N SER A 43 -3.11 -16.99 2.03
CA SER A 43 -3.45 -18.38 1.68
C SER A 43 -3.22 -18.63 0.19
N THR A 44 -3.63 -17.67 -0.64
CA THR A 44 -3.45 -17.72 -2.10
C THR A 44 -1.97 -17.68 -2.49
N LEU A 45 -1.19 -16.79 -1.86
CA LEU A 45 0.25 -16.69 -2.07
C LEU A 45 0.98 -17.98 -1.66
N ALA A 46 0.57 -18.60 -0.55
CA ALA A 46 1.13 -19.87 -0.10
C ALA A 46 0.85 -20.99 -1.11
N LYS A 47 -0.36 -21.03 -1.68
CA LYS A 47 -0.74 -21.97 -2.75
C LYS A 47 0.15 -21.78 -3.99
N CYS A 48 0.30 -20.56 -4.49
CA CYS A 48 1.19 -20.28 -5.63
C CYS A 48 2.63 -20.71 -5.38
N ARG A 49 3.18 -20.41 -4.19
CA ARG A 49 4.53 -20.85 -3.80
C ARG A 49 4.66 -22.37 -3.71
N TYR A 50 3.59 -23.08 -3.37
CA TYR A 50 3.60 -24.53 -3.34
C TYR A 50 3.61 -25.12 -4.75
N GLU A 51 2.72 -24.66 -5.62
CA GLU A 51 2.61 -25.13 -7.02
C GLU A 51 3.92 -24.90 -7.79
N VAL A 52 4.52 -23.72 -7.67
CA VAL A 52 5.81 -23.41 -8.31
C VAL A 52 6.95 -24.29 -7.78
N ARG A 53 6.95 -24.60 -6.47
CA ARG A 53 7.92 -25.54 -5.88
C ARG A 53 7.69 -26.97 -6.35
N ALA A 54 6.44 -27.39 -6.47
CA ALA A 54 6.07 -28.71 -6.98
C ALA A 54 6.46 -28.91 -8.45
N ALA A 55 6.39 -27.84 -9.26
CA ALA A 55 6.81 -27.83 -10.65
C ALA A 55 8.34 -27.87 -10.85
N LYS A 56 9.16 -27.95 -9.78
CA LYS A 56 10.63 -28.00 -9.82
C LYS A 56 11.28 -26.84 -10.59
N VAL A 57 10.67 -25.66 -10.55
CA VAL A 57 11.16 -24.46 -11.24
C VAL A 57 12.49 -23.98 -10.65
N GLU A 58 13.40 -23.57 -11.54
CA GLU A 58 14.68 -22.93 -11.25
C GLU A 58 14.50 -21.73 -10.31
N GLN A 59 15.39 -21.55 -9.32
CA GLN A 59 15.27 -20.51 -8.29
C GLN A 59 15.04 -19.11 -8.85
N ASN A 60 15.68 -18.79 -9.98
CA ASN A 60 15.59 -17.48 -10.62
C ASN A 60 14.17 -17.20 -11.15
N GLU A 61 13.50 -18.22 -11.68
CA GLU A 61 12.18 -18.10 -12.30
C GLU A 61 11.04 -18.26 -11.30
N ARG A 62 11.32 -18.79 -10.10
CA ARG A 62 10.26 -19.05 -9.10
C ARG A 62 9.49 -17.80 -8.71
N ASN A 63 10.18 -16.67 -8.56
CA ASN A 63 9.51 -15.43 -8.19
C ASN A 63 8.62 -14.90 -9.32
N ALA A 64 9.06 -15.03 -10.56
CA ALA A 64 8.25 -14.68 -11.73
C ALA A 64 7.01 -15.58 -11.83
N MET A 65 7.18 -16.90 -11.70
CA MET A 65 6.06 -17.85 -11.73
C MET A 65 5.07 -17.65 -10.57
N VAL A 66 5.54 -17.26 -9.37
CA VAL A 66 4.65 -16.90 -8.26
C VAL A 66 3.88 -15.62 -8.56
N SER A 67 4.52 -14.63 -9.21
CA SER A 67 3.86 -13.41 -9.68
C SER A 67 2.76 -13.75 -10.69
N ASP A 68 3.08 -14.54 -11.71
CA ASP A 68 2.14 -14.97 -12.75
C ASP A 68 0.95 -15.74 -12.15
N CYS A 69 1.22 -16.62 -11.19
CA CYS A 69 0.15 -17.32 -10.46
C CYS A 69 -0.76 -16.36 -9.68
N MET A 70 -0.21 -15.35 -9.02
CA MET A 70 -1.01 -14.35 -8.30
C MET A 70 -1.84 -13.50 -9.26
N GLU A 71 -1.27 -13.10 -10.39
CA GLU A 71 -1.96 -12.36 -11.45
C GLU A 71 -3.08 -13.19 -12.08
N SER A 72 -2.85 -14.49 -12.31
CA SER A 72 -3.87 -15.43 -12.82
C SER A 72 -5.09 -15.54 -11.89
N GLN A 73 -4.87 -15.36 -10.59
CA GLN A 73 -5.93 -15.35 -9.57
C GLN A 73 -6.60 -13.98 -9.42
N GLY A 74 -6.20 -13.00 -10.23
CA GLY A 74 -6.75 -11.66 -10.27
C GLY A 74 -6.22 -10.73 -9.17
N PHE A 75 -5.11 -11.09 -8.52
CA PHE A 75 -4.39 -10.16 -7.64
C PHE A 75 -3.53 -9.22 -8.47
N ARG A 76 -3.39 -7.97 -8.02
CA ARG A 76 -2.45 -7.02 -8.61
C ARG A 76 -1.44 -6.59 -7.58
N TYR A 77 -0.18 -6.50 -8.02
CA TYR A 77 0.89 -5.95 -7.20
C TYR A 77 0.81 -4.44 -7.27
N THR A 78 0.31 -3.81 -6.20
CA THR A 78 0.19 -2.35 -6.15
C THR A 78 1.26 -1.78 -5.23
N ASN A 79 2.09 -0.90 -5.76
CA ASN A 79 3.01 -0.03 -5.03
C ASN A 79 2.38 1.38 -5.08
N TYR A 80 1.89 1.91 -3.96
CA TYR A 80 1.31 3.26 -3.90
C TYR A 80 2.19 4.17 -3.04
#